data_AF-A0AAJ4B819-F1
#
_entry.id   AF-A0AAJ4B819-F1
#
_cell.length_a   1.000
_cell.length_b   1.000
_cell.length_c   1.000
_cell.angle_alpha   90.00
_cell.angle_beta   90.00
_cell.angle_gamma   90.00
#
_symmetry.space_group_name_H-M   'P 1'
#
loop_
_entity.id
_entity.type
_entity.pdbx_description
1 polymer ?
#
loop_
_entity_poly.entity_id
_entity_poly.type
_entity_poly.pdbx_seq_one_letter_code
_entity_poly.pdbx_strand_id
1 'polypeptide(L)'
;MSNQLSSLLHLPARLPEPQPTLQAIELGHRLGKLSRRTRQIFLLSRLDGQAYADIAAFMNVDIARVERAMLRALGKAHVPGAADTTSAATQAAIQDQASRWYVHLQSPAATASERIEFRHWLDADAAHLSAFQNSERLWRQLQAPASLLGASGWHRRKRRVYLAWCLLTAFICSLMVTAEAIS
;
A
#
# COMPACT_ATOMS: atom_id res chain seq x y z
N MET A 1 20.06 -11.54 -56.19
CA MET A 1 18.90 -11.96 -55.38
C MET A 1 19.20 -11.64 -53.94
N SER A 2 18.91 -10.40 -53.52
CA SER A 2 19.29 -9.92 -52.20
C SER A 2 18.30 -8.86 -51.74
N ASN A 3 17.97 -8.93 -50.45
CA ASN A 3 17.35 -7.91 -49.61
C ASN A 3 15.81 -7.93 -49.50
N GLN A 4 15.32 -8.78 -48.59
CA GLN A 4 14.09 -8.54 -47.84
C GLN A 4 14.37 -8.79 -46.35
N LEU A 5 15.20 -7.93 -45.75
CA LEU A 5 15.42 -7.84 -44.31
C LEU A 5 14.72 -6.58 -43.76
N SER A 6 13.40 -6.49 -43.95
CA SER A 6 12.57 -5.41 -43.39
C SER A 6 11.66 -5.93 -42.26
N SER A 7 12.18 -6.82 -41.42
CA SER A 7 11.56 -7.21 -40.13
C SER A 7 12.17 -6.44 -38.96
N LEU A 8 12.43 -5.14 -39.14
CA LEU A 8 12.89 -4.28 -38.06
C LEU A 8 11.71 -3.57 -37.39
N LEU A 9 11.34 -4.13 -36.23
CA LEU A 9 10.90 -3.38 -35.05
C LEU A 9 9.61 -2.58 -35.22
N HIS A 10 8.47 -3.26 -35.14
CA HIS A 10 7.30 -2.65 -34.51
C HIS A 10 7.59 -2.46 -33.02
N LEU A 11 8.22 -1.33 -32.69
CA LEU A 11 8.23 -0.79 -31.35
C LEU A 11 6.77 -0.39 -31.05
N PRO A 12 6.06 -1.02 -30.09
CA PRO A 12 4.73 -0.57 -29.75
C PRO A 12 4.86 0.89 -29.30
N ALA A 13 4.13 1.78 -29.96
CA ALA A 13 4.04 3.18 -29.56
C ALA A 13 3.79 3.20 -28.06
N ARG A 14 4.75 3.75 -27.30
CA ARG A 14 4.62 3.95 -25.85
C ARG A 14 3.35 4.76 -25.66
N LEU A 15 2.25 4.08 -25.29
CA LEU A 15 1.00 4.72 -24.90
C LEU A 15 1.38 5.82 -23.91
N PRO A 16 0.88 7.05 -24.07
CA PRO A 16 1.16 8.09 -23.10
C PRO A 16 0.76 7.55 -21.73
N GLU A 17 1.75 7.43 -20.83
CA GLU A 17 1.52 7.10 -19.43
C GLU A 17 0.37 7.99 -18.96
N PRO A 18 -0.76 7.42 -18.50
CA PRO A 18 -1.94 8.20 -18.18
C PRO A 18 -1.53 9.26 -17.17
N GLN A 19 -1.63 10.53 -17.55
CA GLN A 19 -1.23 11.62 -16.68
C GLN A 19 -1.97 11.45 -15.35
N PRO A 20 -1.26 11.55 -14.21
CA PRO A 20 -1.89 11.34 -12.93
C PRO A 20 -3.01 12.35 -12.75
N THR A 21 -4.23 11.85 -12.55
CA THR A 21 -5.39 12.70 -12.30
C THR A 21 -5.14 13.55 -11.05
N LEU A 22 -5.67 14.77 -11.02
CA LEU A 22 -5.51 15.69 -9.88
C LEU A 22 -5.91 15.02 -8.55
N GLN A 23 -6.99 14.22 -8.57
CA GLN A 23 -7.44 13.44 -7.43
C GLN A 23 -6.39 12.43 -6.94
N ALA A 24 -5.68 11.74 -7.86
CA ALA A 24 -4.60 10.83 -7.50
C ALA A 24 -3.40 11.57 -6.89
N ILE A 25 -3.06 12.77 -7.39
CA ILE A 25 -1.98 13.59 -6.81
C ILE A 25 -2.33 14.01 -5.37
N GLU A 26 -3.56 14.50 -5.17
CA GLU A 26 -4.01 14.94 -3.85
C GLU A 26 -4.07 13.78 -2.84
N LEU A 27 -4.60 12.64 -3.25
CA LEU A 27 -4.59 11.41 -2.45
C LEU A 27 -3.16 10.96 -2.15
N GLY A 28 -2.25 11.05 -3.12
CA GLY A 28 -0.83 10.79 -2.94
C GLY A 28 -0.21 11.66 -1.84
N HIS A 29 -0.51 12.96 -1.83
CA HIS A 29 -0.07 13.87 -0.77
C HIS A 29 -0.64 13.49 0.60
N ARG A 30 -1.93 13.14 0.69
CA ARG A 30 -2.58 12.69 1.94
C ARG A 30 -1.95 11.41 2.49
N LEU A 31 -1.69 10.44 1.62
CA LEU A 31 -0.98 9.20 1.96
C LEU A 31 0.48 9.46 2.33
N GLY A 32 1.12 10.47 1.72
CA GLY A 32 2.47 10.94 2.06
C GLY A 32 2.65 11.31 3.53
N LYS A 33 1.57 11.79 4.18
CA LYS A 33 1.55 12.13 5.62
C LYS A 33 1.59 10.89 6.54
N LEU A 34 1.39 9.69 6.01
CA LEU A 34 1.54 8.47 6.79
C LEU A 34 3.01 8.20 7.13
N SER A 35 3.23 7.50 8.26
CA SER A 35 4.58 7.07 8.64
C SER A 35 5.24 6.28 7.51
N ARG A 36 6.56 6.41 7.34
CA ARG A 36 7.29 5.68 6.29
C ARG A 36 7.07 4.17 6.36
N ARG A 37 6.94 3.61 7.57
CA ARG A 37 6.66 2.18 7.77
C ARG A 37 5.27 1.78 7.29
N THR A 38 4.25 2.58 7.60
CA THR A 38 2.87 2.38 7.12
C THR A 38 2.81 2.47 5.59
N ARG A 39 3.48 3.47 5.00
CA ARG A 39 3.57 3.60 3.54
C ARG A 39 4.25 2.39 2.90
N GLN A 40 5.32 1.88 3.50
CA GLN A 40 6.01 0.71 2.97
C GLN A 40 5.09 -0.52 2.95
N ILE A 41 4.41 -0.80 4.07
CA ILE A 41 3.43 -1.90 4.17
C ILE A 41 2.34 -1.76 3.09
N PHE A 42 1.76 -0.57 2.97
CA PHE A 42 0.73 -0.28 1.99
C PHE A 42 1.22 -0.51 0.55
N LEU A 43 2.42 -0.03 0.20
CA LEU A 43 2.98 -0.18 -1.14
C LEU A 43 3.31 -1.64 -1.47
N LEU A 44 3.86 -2.41 -0.52
CA LEU A 44 4.12 -3.85 -0.70
C LEU A 44 2.83 -4.63 -1.00
N SER A 45 1.73 -4.30 -0.34
CA SER A 45 0.45 -4.92 -0.67
C SER A 45 -0.10 -4.42 -2.01
N ARG A 46 -0.09 -3.10 -2.24
CA ARG A 46 -0.87 -2.49 -3.32
C ARG A 46 -0.17 -2.50 -4.68
N LEU A 47 1.15 -2.38 -4.72
CA LEU A 47 1.94 -2.43 -5.96
C LEU A 47 2.52 -3.81 -6.21
N ASP A 48 2.91 -4.53 -5.16
CA ASP A 48 3.62 -5.81 -5.30
C ASP A 48 2.70 -7.02 -5.12
N GLY A 49 1.43 -6.80 -4.73
CA GLY A 49 0.44 -7.87 -4.57
C GLY A 49 0.76 -8.85 -3.43
N GLN A 50 1.65 -8.48 -2.50
CA GLN A 50 2.05 -9.39 -1.43
C GLN A 50 0.92 -9.66 -0.44
N ALA A 51 0.80 -10.91 0.01
CA ALA A 51 -0.12 -11.31 1.07
C ALA A 51 0.32 -10.73 2.42
N TYR A 52 -0.61 -10.59 3.35
CA TYR A 52 -0.32 -9.94 4.64
C TYR A 52 0.71 -10.71 5.48
N ALA A 53 0.74 -12.04 5.36
CA ALA A 53 1.74 -12.89 5.99
C ALA A 53 3.15 -12.61 5.46
N ASP A 54 3.31 -12.46 4.14
CA ASP A 54 4.61 -12.17 3.52
C ASP A 54 5.10 -10.77 3.89
N ILE A 55 4.19 -9.79 3.94
CA ILE A 55 4.52 -8.43 4.36
C ILE A 55 4.91 -8.41 5.84
N ALA A 56 4.19 -9.13 6.69
CA ALA A 56 4.49 -9.29 8.12
C ALA A 56 5.90 -9.86 8.31
N ALA A 57 6.24 -10.95 7.61
CA ALA A 57 7.56 -11.55 7.61
C ALA A 57 8.64 -10.58 7.08
N PHE A 58 8.38 -9.91 5.94
CA PHE A 58 9.32 -8.97 5.33
C PHE A 58 9.62 -7.76 6.23
N MET A 59 8.59 -7.24 6.89
CA MET A 59 8.67 -6.06 7.76
C MET A 59 9.03 -6.41 9.21
N ASN A 60 9.14 -7.70 9.55
CA ASN A 60 9.31 -8.23 10.91
C ASN A 60 8.30 -7.62 11.89
N VAL A 61 7.01 -7.77 11.57
CA VAL A 61 5.85 -7.32 12.36
C VAL A 61 4.76 -8.37 12.36
N ASP A 62 3.80 -8.24 13.28
CA ASP A 62 2.57 -9.03 13.29
C ASP A 62 1.60 -8.63 12.15
N ILE A 63 0.77 -9.57 11.69
CA ILE A 63 -0.36 -9.35 10.76
C ILE A 63 -1.28 -8.24 11.27
N ALA A 64 -1.58 -8.18 12.58
CA ALA A 64 -2.42 -7.12 13.16
C ALA A 64 -1.80 -5.72 12.99
N ARG A 65 -0.46 -5.63 12.83
CA ARG A 65 0.22 -4.37 12.50
C ARG A 65 0.02 -4.01 11.02
N VAL A 66 0.03 -5.01 10.14
CA VAL A 66 -0.24 -4.85 8.71
C VAL A 66 -1.67 -4.36 8.51
N GLU A 67 -2.66 -5.02 9.11
CA GLU A 67 -4.07 -4.62 9.00
C GLU A 67 -4.30 -3.16 9.47
N ARG A 68 -3.76 -2.78 10.63
CA ARG A 68 -3.81 -1.39 11.12
C ARG A 68 -3.16 -0.40 10.15
N ALA A 69 -2.09 -0.81 9.47
CA ALA A 69 -1.45 0.04 8.45
C ALA A 69 -2.37 0.25 7.24
N MET A 70 -3.08 -0.80 6.82
CA MET A 70 -4.01 -0.79 5.70
C MET A 70 -5.27 0.03 6.02
N LEU A 71 -5.81 -0.10 7.22
CA LEU A 71 -6.91 0.74 7.71
C LEU A 71 -6.54 2.22 7.74
N ARG A 72 -5.32 2.55 8.16
CA ARG A 72 -4.82 3.93 8.12
C ARG A 72 -4.72 4.46 6.68
N ALA A 73 -4.39 3.61 5.71
CA ALA A 73 -4.37 4.01 4.30
C ALA A 73 -5.78 4.29 3.77
N LEU A 74 -6.74 3.39 4.03
CA LEU A 74 -8.16 3.58 3.68
C LEU A 74 -8.74 4.84 4.32
N GLY A 75 -8.47 5.08 5.60
CA GLY A 75 -8.93 6.26 6.32
C GLY A 75 -8.38 7.58 5.76
N LYS A 76 -7.26 7.57 5.03
CA LYS A 76 -6.77 8.77 4.30
C LYS A 76 -7.44 8.97 2.95
N ALA A 77 -8.00 7.92 2.36
CA ALA A 77 -8.78 8.01 1.14
C ALA A 77 -10.21 8.51 1.40
N HIS A 78 -10.78 8.13 2.55
CA HIS A 78 -12.11 8.55 2.93
C HIS A 78 -12.17 10.08 3.18
N VAL A 79 -13.17 10.73 2.59
CA VAL A 79 -13.51 12.14 2.84
C VAL A 79 -14.82 12.15 3.61
N PRO A 80 -14.83 12.61 4.88
CA PRO A 80 -16.08 12.72 5.64
C PRO A 80 -17.03 13.69 4.95
N GLY A 81 -18.28 13.27 4.73
CA GLY A 81 -19.34 14.15 4.24
C GLY A 81 -19.81 15.11 5.34
N ALA A 82 -20.08 16.36 4.97
CA ALA A 82 -20.56 17.41 5.88
C ALA A 82 -22.08 17.33 6.11
N ALA A 83 -22.58 16.19 6.59
CA ALA A 83 -24.00 15.98 6.87
C ALA A 83 -24.32 16.08 8.39
N ASP A 84 -25.62 16.09 8.71
CA ASP A 84 -26.15 16.11 10.09
C ASP A 84 -25.38 15.18 11.03
N THR A 85 -24.89 15.75 12.13
CA THR A 85 -23.80 15.15 12.93
C THR A 85 -24.10 13.74 13.44
N THR A 86 -25.36 13.45 13.81
CA THR A 86 -25.75 12.12 14.33
C THR A 86 -25.79 11.06 13.24
N SER A 87 -26.43 11.34 12.10
CA SER A 87 -26.49 10.40 10.97
C SER A 87 -25.10 10.19 10.37
N ALA A 88 -24.31 11.26 10.27
CA ALA A 88 -22.92 11.20 9.83
C ALA A 88 -22.04 10.35 10.77
N ALA A 89 -22.23 10.43 12.08
CA ALA A 89 -21.49 9.63 13.06
C ALA A 89 -21.82 8.13 12.93
N THR A 90 -23.10 7.78 12.79
CA THR A 90 -23.52 6.38 12.56
C THR A 90 -22.94 5.85 11.25
N GLN A 91 -23.04 6.62 10.16
CA GLN A 91 -22.49 6.23 8.87
C GLN A 91 -20.96 6.06 8.91
N ALA A 92 -20.25 6.93 9.65
CA ALA A 92 -18.81 6.83 9.84
C ALA A 92 -18.42 5.56 10.63
N ALA A 93 -19.20 5.19 11.65
CA ALA A 93 -18.98 3.95 12.41
C ALA A 93 -19.18 2.70 11.52
N ILE A 94 -20.26 2.68 10.72
CA ILE A 94 -20.52 1.62 9.75
C ILE A 94 -19.38 1.54 8.71
N GLN A 95 -18.92 2.69 8.21
CA GLN A 95 -17.81 2.75 7.25
C GLN A 95 -16.48 2.26 7.84
N ASP A 96 -16.19 2.57 9.09
CA ASP A 96 -15.01 2.05 9.79
C ASP A 96 -15.09 0.53 9.94
N GLN A 97 -16.24 0.00 10.34
CA GLN A 97 -16.47 -1.45 10.43
C GLN A 97 -16.33 -2.13 9.06
N ALA A 98 -16.89 -1.54 8.01
CA ALA A 98 -16.75 -2.03 6.64
C ALA A 98 -15.28 -2.06 6.18
N SER A 99 -14.51 -1.04 6.55
CA SER A 99 -13.08 -0.97 6.23
C SER A 99 -12.28 -2.06 6.95
N ARG A 100 -12.63 -2.34 8.22
CA ARG A 100 -12.06 -3.45 9.01
C ARG A 100 -12.33 -4.79 8.37
N TRP A 101 -13.58 -5.08 8.01
CA TRP A 101 -13.93 -6.30 7.30
C TRP A 101 -13.17 -6.43 5.98
N TYR A 102 -13.13 -5.36 5.18
CA TYR A 102 -12.45 -5.37 3.90
C TYR A 102 -10.95 -5.67 4.00
N VAL A 103 -10.27 -5.10 5.00
CA VAL A 103 -8.84 -5.36 5.24
C VAL A 103 -8.63 -6.77 5.77
N HIS A 104 -9.41 -7.19 6.76
CA HIS A 104 -9.25 -8.48 7.40
C HIS A 104 -9.46 -9.64 6.41
N LEU A 105 -10.48 -9.55 5.54
CA LEU A 105 -10.78 -10.58 4.53
C LEU A 105 -9.72 -10.72 3.43
N GLN A 106 -8.79 -9.76 3.28
CA GLN A 106 -7.65 -9.90 2.38
C GLN A 106 -6.57 -10.84 2.93
N SER A 107 -6.59 -11.12 4.23
CA SER A 107 -5.69 -12.09 4.84
C SER A 107 -6.15 -13.52 4.51
N PRO A 108 -5.26 -14.38 4.01
CA PRO A 108 -5.56 -15.81 3.86
C PRO A 108 -5.91 -16.49 5.18
N ALA A 109 -5.51 -15.90 6.31
CA ALA A 109 -5.76 -16.42 7.65
C ALA A 109 -7.21 -16.21 8.14
N ALA A 110 -8.06 -15.48 7.40
CA ALA A 110 -9.45 -15.28 7.77
C ALA A 110 -10.21 -16.62 7.78
N THR A 111 -10.58 -17.05 8.99
CA THR A 111 -11.18 -18.33 9.33
C THR A 111 -12.60 -18.46 8.78
N ALA A 112 -13.12 -19.69 8.75
CA ALA A 112 -14.50 -19.94 8.33
C ALA A 112 -15.52 -19.25 9.25
N SER A 113 -15.26 -19.19 10.56
CA SER A 113 -16.12 -18.49 11.53
C SER A 113 -16.16 -16.99 11.27
N GLU A 114 -15.02 -16.33 11.03
CA GLU A 114 -14.97 -14.90 10.72
C GLU A 114 -15.71 -14.57 9.41
N ARG A 115 -15.71 -15.48 8.43
CA ARG A 115 -16.49 -15.33 7.19
C ARG A 115 -18.00 -15.45 7.42
N ILE A 116 -18.43 -16.27 8.37
CA ILE A 116 -19.83 -16.38 8.79
C ILE A 116 -20.25 -15.12 9.54
N GLU A 117 -19.42 -14.61 10.46
CA GLU A 117 -19.66 -13.32 11.14
C GLU A 117 -19.77 -12.16 10.16
N PHE A 118 -18.87 -12.11 9.16
CA PHE A 118 -18.94 -11.13 8.09
C PHE A 118 -20.26 -11.21 7.31
N ARG A 119 -20.71 -12.44 6.99
CA ARG A 119 -21.98 -12.65 6.30
C ARG A 119 -23.15 -12.15 7.13
N HIS A 120 -23.20 -12.50 8.41
CA HIS A 120 -24.23 -12.02 9.33
C HIS A 120 -24.22 -10.49 9.45
N TRP A 121 -23.04 -9.88 9.50
CA TRP A 121 -22.93 -8.43 9.48
C TRP A 121 -23.47 -7.84 8.17
N LEU A 122 -23.11 -8.38 7.01
CA LEU A 122 -23.62 -7.90 5.72
C LEU A 122 -25.15 -8.00 5.60
N ASP A 123 -25.73 -9.09 6.09
CA ASP A 123 -27.17 -9.37 5.96
C ASP A 123 -28.03 -8.56 6.96
N ALA A 124 -27.43 -7.97 7.99
CA ALA A 124 -28.14 -7.23 9.04
C ALA A 124 -28.72 -5.88 8.58
N ASP A 125 -28.08 -5.18 7.62
CA ASP A 125 -28.51 -3.88 7.13
C ASP A 125 -27.98 -3.61 5.71
N ALA A 126 -28.81 -3.07 4.82
CA ALA A 126 -28.40 -2.62 3.48
C ALA A 126 -27.30 -1.53 3.53
N ALA A 127 -27.24 -0.74 4.60
CA ALA A 127 -26.19 0.24 4.83
C ALA A 127 -24.80 -0.42 4.92
N HIS A 128 -24.71 -1.62 5.50
CA HIS A 128 -23.45 -2.37 5.63
C HIS A 128 -22.88 -2.76 4.27
N LEU A 129 -23.73 -3.26 3.37
CA LEU A 129 -23.34 -3.58 1.99
C LEU A 129 -22.82 -2.34 1.26
N SER A 130 -23.53 -1.22 1.37
CA SER A 130 -23.13 0.03 0.72
C SER A 130 -21.77 0.54 1.22
N ALA A 131 -21.52 0.42 2.53
CA ALA A 131 -20.27 0.81 3.16
C ALA A 131 -19.10 -0.12 2.76
N PHE A 132 -19.36 -1.42 2.62
CA PHE A 132 -18.39 -2.39 2.13
C PHE A 132 -17.99 -2.12 0.68
N GLN A 133 -18.97 -1.90 -0.20
CA GLN A 133 -18.72 -1.48 -1.60
C GLN A 133 -17.96 -0.15 -1.68
N ASN A 134 -18.21 0.77 -0.74
CA ASN A 134 -17.44 2.01 -0.65
C ASN A 134 -15.97 1.74 -0.30
N SER A 135 -15.70 0.84 0.67
CA SER A 135 -14.33 0.42 1.00
C SER A 135 -13.60 -0.17 -0.22
N GLU A 136 -14.28 -0.99 -1.03
CA GLU A 136 -13.72 -1.55 -2.27
C GLU A 136 -13.41 -0.47 -3.32
N ARG A 137 -14.29 0.52 -3.48
CA ARG A 137 -14.07 1.65 -4.40
C ARG A 137 -12.88 2.49 -3.96
N LEU A 138 -12.83 2.86 -2.68
CA LEU A 138 -11.70 3.59 -2.10
C LEU A 138 -10.39 2.80 -2.28
N TRP A 139 -10.43 1.49 -2.07
CA TRP A 139 -9.26 0.65 -2.28
C TRP A 139 -8.76 0.66 -3.73
N ARG A 140 -9.66 0.60 -4.71
CA ARG A 140 -9.29 0.70 -6.14
C ARG A 140 -8.71 2.06 -6.50
N GLN A 141 -9.29 3.14 -5.97
CA GLN A 141 -8.80 4.51 -6.17
C GLN A 141 -7.38 4.73 -5.64
N LEU A 142 -6.96 3.94 -4.64
CA LEU A 142 -5.62 4.01 -4.05
C LEU A 142 -4.50 3.48 -4.96
N GLN A 143 -4.80 2.80 -6.08
CA GLN A 143 -3.77 2.28 -6.99
C GLN A 143 -2.92 3.38 -7.62
N ALA A 144 -3.55 4.38 -8.25
CA ALA A 144 -2.85 5.48 -8.90
C ALA A 144 -1.94 6.28 -7.94
N PRO A 145 -2.41 6.74 -6.76
CA PRO A 145 -1.54 7.43 -5.80
C PRO A 145 -0.44 6.51 -5.22
N ALA A 146 -0.69 5.20 -5.10
CA ALA A 146 0.34 4.25 -4.70
C ALA A 146 1.48 4.22 -5.73
N SER A 147 1.17 4.18 -7.03
CA SER A 147 2.18 4.20 -8.10
C SER A 147 3.03 5.45 -8.05
N LEU A 148 2.42 6.62 -7.82
CA LEU A 148 3.15 7.89 -7.65
C LEU A 148 4.09 7.86 -6.45
N LEU A 149 3.63 7.38 -5.29
CA LEU A 149 4.44 7.28 -4.06
C LEU A 149 5.53 6.21 -4.14
N GLY A 150 5.29 5.17 -4.92
CA GLY A 150 6.15 4.00 -5.08
C GLY A 150 7.15 4.10 -6.22
N ALA A 151 7.10 5.15 -7.04
CA ALA A 151 7.87 5.28 -8.29
C ALA A 151 9.39 5.08 -8.13
N SER A 152 9.97 5.47 -6.99
CA SER A 152 11.41 5.28 -6.74
C SER A 152 11.79 3.87 -6.24
N GLY A 153 10.84 2.95 -6.09
CA GLY A 153 11.09 1.55 -5.69
C GLY A 153 11.60 1.37 -4.25
N TRP A 154 11.66 2.44 -3.45
CA TRP A 154 12.23 2.41 -2.10
C TRP A 154 11.53 1.41 -1.16
N HIS A 155 10.25 1.11 -1.41
CA HIS A 155 9.43 0.24 -0.58
C HIS A 155 9.89 -1.23 -0.59
N ARG A 156 10.57 -1.67 -1.66
CA ARG A 156 11.10 -3.04 -1.79
C ARG A 156 12.40 -3.26 -1.01
N ARG A 157 13.06 -2.20 -0.54
CA ARG A 157 14.37 -2.30 0.13
C ARG A 157 14.22 -2.66 1.61
N LYS A 158 14.93 -3.71 2.05
CA LYS A 158 15.08 -4.05 3.48
C LYS A 158 16.03 -3.06 4.15
N ARG A 159 15.50 -2.23 5.08
CA ARG A 159 16.28 -1.17 5.77
C ARG A 159 17.52 -1.69 6.50
N ARG A 160 17.46 -2.92 7.05
CA ARG A 160 18.58 -3.52 7.81
C ARG A 160 19.80 -3.83 6.94
N VAL A 161 19.59 -4.28 5.70
CA VAL A 161 20.69 -4.58 4.77
C VAL A 161 21.45 -3.30 4.43
N TYR A 162 20.73 -2.21 4.18
CA TYR A 162 21.34 -0.92 3.88
C TYR A 162 22.13 -0.34 5.06
N LEU A 163 21.59 -0.46 6.28
CA LEU A 163 22.31 -0.01 7.49
C LEU A 163 23.54 -0.87 7.78
N ALA A 164 23.45 -2.19 7.64
CA ALA A 164 24.59 -3.08 7.79
C ALA A 164 25.69 -2.77 6.76
N TRP A 165 25.30 -2.50 5.51
CA TRP A 165 26.22 -2.07 4.47
C TRP A 165 26.89 -0.73 4.80
N CYS A 166 26.14 0.27 5.25
CA CYS A 166 26.71 1.56 5.66
C CYS A 166 27.69 1.43 6.83
N LEU A 167 27.38 0.61 7.83
CA LEU A 167 28.28 0.36 8.96
C LEU A 167 29.56 -0.35 8.52
N LEU A 168 29.45 -1.35 7.63
CA LEU A 168 30.59 -2.03 7.05
C LEU A 168 31.47 -1.06 6.26
N THR A 169 30.89 -0.21 5.41
CA THR A 169 31.66 0.79 4.66
C THR A 169 32.32 1.81 5.58
N ALA A 170 31.62 2.29 6.62
CA ALA A 170 32.19 3.22 7.58
C ALA A 170 33.36 2.58 8.35
N PHE A 171 33.22 1.31 8.73
CA PHE A 171 34.28 0.54 9.36
C PHE A 171 35.51 0.40 8.45
N ILE A 172 35.32 0.04 7.17
CA ILE A 172 36.41 -0.06 6.19
C ILE A 172 37.09 1.30 5.97
N CYS A 173 36.31 2.39 5.84
CA CYS A 173 36.86 3.74 5.72
C CYS A 173 37.68 4.13 6.96
N SER A 174 37.20 3.82 8.17
CA SER A 174 37.99 4.03 9.39
C SER A 174 39.29 3.21 9.40
N LEU A 175 39.27 1.96 8.93
CA LEU A 175 40.48 1.13 8.83
C LEU A 175 41.51 1.72 7.85
N MET A 176 41.07 2.21 6.68
CA MET A 176 41.97 2.87 5.73
C MET A 176 42.59 4.15 6.32
N VAL A 177 41.79 4.98 7.00
CA VAL A 177 42.29 6.19 7.66
C VAL A 177 43.31 5.86 8.76
N THR A 178 43.10 4.77 9.52
CA THR A 178 44.09 4.34 10.52
C THR A 178 45.35 3.73 9.90
N ALA A 179 45.27 3.09 8.74
CA ALA A 179 46.44 2.50 8.07
C ALA A 179 47.38 3.59 7.51
N GLU A 180 46.83 4.67 6.95
CA GLU A 180 47.58 5.85 6.49
C GLU A 180 48.24 6.62 7.65
N ALA A 181 47.65 6.60 8.84
CA ALA A 181 48.19 7.32 10.00
C ALA A 181 49.36 6.59 10.72
N ILE A 182 49.60 5.32 10.39
CA ILE A 182 50.62 4.46 11.04
C ILE A 182 51.80 4.18 10.07
N SER A 183 51.70 4.58 8.81
CA SER A 183 52.79 4.55 7.82
C SER A 183 53.58 5.86 7.79
#